data_AF-A0A8X6P006-F1
#
_entry.id   AF-A0A8X6P006-F1
#
_cell.length_a   1.000
_cell.length_b   1.000
_cell.length_c   1.000
_cell.angle_alpha   90.00
_cell.angle_beta   90.00
_cell.angle_gamma   90.00
#
_symmetry.space_group_name_H-M   'P 1'
#
loop_
_entity.id
_entity.type
_entity.pdbx_description
1 polymer ?
#
loop_
_entity_poly.entity_id
_entity_poly.type
_entity_poly.pdbx_seq_one_letter_code
_entity_poly.pdbx_strand_id
1 'polypeptide(L)'
;MKIRFWPSVQLLAQVRIAKGILSNLKFENNFSDFMRGVGLIDLQYMHQILSLLNLETVLKNHTMGIIEVLVKEIANWCSCHRSFLIEGNLDYWNILQWYSHGTINRLETARALIQDKNINIGQRFNLACAYYMEAYVRALWKNMSPGYRHFFTITKLHNRSRMFWVEALQTNTPFNWSAITLSLMSSNISIHESSSFFYMDFLGLLQLLPKIKNPESRYKSILDSIGRKELHPFDFYLCLSQMEDYRLDLMFICLSMDQRLCVCKTFLHWPLQVLFLDILAQLSINMSEVFYLDLFRIVLNEKFNTEWFDYNYVDLVKQIWSSLPVYIKSRIEEAKIFLCLKKVLDCDVGTETCSS
;
A
#
# COMPACT_ATOMS: atom_id res chain seq x y z
N MET A 1 3.62 22.38 5.05
CA MET A 1 3.17 21.42 6.08
C MET A 1 3.96 20.12 5.96
N LYS A 2 4.56 19.63 7.06
CA LYS A 2 5.22 18.31 7.06
C LYS A 2 4.18 17.25 7.42
N ILE A 3 3.84 16.38 6.47
CA ILE A 3 2.94 15.25 6.73
C ILE A 3 3.66 14.29 7.68
N ARG A 4 3.20 14.20 8.93
CA ARG A 4 3.76 13.30 9.95
C ARG A 4 2.67 12.37 10.46
N PHE A 5 2.87 11.08 10.22
CA PHE A 5 2.03 10.04 10.78
C PHE A 5 2.51 9.64 12.18
N TRP A 6 1.66 9.84 13.18
CA TRP A 6 1.87 9.40 14.56
C TRP A 6 0.73 8.45 14.96
N PRO A 7 0.95 7.13 14.98
CA PRO A 7 -0.09 6.20 15.40
C PRO A 7 -0.45 6.42 16.87
N SER A 8 -1.73 6.30 17.20
CA SER A 8 -2.18 6.39 18.59
C SER A 8 -1.63 5.24 19.43
N VAL A 9 -1.45 5.45 20.74
CA VAL A 9 -1.01 4.40 21.67
C VAL A 9 -1.98 3.20 21.64
N GLN A 10 -3.28 3.48 21.56
CA GLN A 10 -4.31 2.47 21.40
C GLN A 10 -4.06 1.60 20.16
N LEU A 11 -3.77 2.24 19.03
CA LEU A 11 -3.50 1.50 17.81
C LEU A 11 -2.25 0.61 17.94
N LEU A 12 -1.17 1.16 18.48
CA LEU A 12 0.06 0.41 18.68
C LEU A 12 -0.18 -0.85 19.55
N ALA A 13 -1.00 -0.72 20.59
CA ALA A 13 -1.39 -1.84 21.44
C ALA A 13 -2.22 -2.88 20.68
N GLN A 14 -3.23 -2.45 19.92
CA GLN A 14 -4.09 -3.33 19.12
C GLN A 14 -3.29 -4.11 18.07
N VAL A 15 -2.41 -3.44 17.33
CA VAL A 15 -1.51 -4.08 16.36
C VAL A 15 -0.64 -5.12 17.04
N ARG A 16 -0.10 -4.82 18.23
CA ARG A 16 0.74 -5.77 18.97
C ARG A 16 -0.04 -7.02 19.41
N ILE A 17 -1.27 -6.85 19.90
CA ILE A 17 -2.16 -7.95 20.29
C ILE A 17 -2.51 -8.80 19.06
N ALA A 18 -2.98 -8.15 17.98
CA ALA A 18 -3.36 -8.80 16.74
C ALA A 18 -2.20 -9.61 16.14
N LYS A 19 -0.98 -9.05 16.14
CA LYS A 19 0.23 -9.76 15.72
C LYS A 19 0.53 -10.97 16.60
N GLY A 20 0.40 -10.85 17.92
CA GLY A 20 0.62 -11.96 18.85
C GLY A 20 -0.36 -13.11 18.63
N ILE A 21 -1.63 -12.78 18.34
CA ILE A 21 -2.64 -13.77 17.95
C ILE A 21 -2.21 -14.44 16.65
N LEU A 22 -1.96 -13.68 15.59
CA LEU A 22 -1.57 -14.22 14.28
C LEU A 22 -0.32 -15.09 14.32
N SER A 23 0.70 -14.73 15.12
CA SER A 23 1.92 -15.55 15.26
C SER A 23 1.68 -16.88 15.97
N ASN A 24 0.76 -16.93 16.94
CA ASN A 24 0.44 -18.15 17.67
C ASN A 24 -0.38 -19.14 16.84
N LEU A 25 -1.07 -18.64 15.81
CA LEU A 25 -1.94 -19.46 14.98
C LEU A 25 -1.23 -20.36 14.00
N LYS A 26 0.12 -20.41 14.02
CA LYS A 26 0.96 -21.36 13.28
C LYS A 26 0.25 -21.83 12.01
N PHE A 27 0.18 -20.95 11.02
CA PHE A 27 -0.42 -21.20 9.71
C PHE A 27 0.39 -22.27 8.97
N GLU A 28 0.45 -23.49 9.51
CA GLU A 28 1.52 -24.42 9.21
C GLU A 28 1.29 -25.19 7.91
N ASN A 29 0.13 -25.12 7.22
CA ASN A 29 -0.06 -25.91 5.99
C ASN A 29 -0.96 -25.36 4.86
N ASN A 30 -1.68 -24.22 5.00
CA ASN A 30 -2.66 -23.78 4.00
C ASN A 30 -2.26 -22.53 3.19
N PHE A 31 -0.97 -22.19 3.10
CA PHE A 31 -0.58 -20.99 2.35
C PHE A 31 -0.80 -21.11 0.83
N SER A 32 -0.62 -22.30 0.24
CA SER A 32 -1.00 -22.51 -1.16
C SER A 32 -2.50 -22.30 -1.38
N ASP A 33 -3.31 -22.64 -0.38
CA ASP A 33 -4.76 -22.49 -0.42
C ASP A 33 -5.16 -21.04 -0.15
N PHE A 34 -4.45 -20.34 0.73
CA PHE A 34 -4.55 -18.89 0.91
C PHE A 34 -4.20 -18.10 -0.36
N MET A 35 -3.22 -18.57 -1.16
CA MET A 35 -2.85 -17.94 -2.43
C MET A 35 -3.72 -18.37 -3.61
N ARG A 36 -4.38 -19.54 -3.54
CA ARG A 36 -5.32 -20.04 -4.56
C ARG A 36 -6.74 -19.51 -4.33
N GLY A 37 -7.14 -19.31 -3.08
CA GLY A 37 -8.37 -18.65 -2.67
C GLY A 37 -8.10 -17.20 -2.34
N VAL A 38 -8.39 -16.28 -3.26
CA VAL A 38 -8.36 -14.82 -2.99
C VAL A 38 -9.30 -14.43 -1.83
N GLY A 39 -10.18 -15.31 -1.38
CA GLY A 39 -11.15 -15.04 -0.34
C GLY A 39 -10.79 -15.77 0.94
N LEU A 40 -10.56 -14.98 1.99
CA LEU A 40 -10.80 -15.34 3.37
C LEU A 40 -9.80 -16.38 3.90
N ILE A 41 -8.81 -15.91 4.68
CA ILE A 41 -8.57 -16.62 5.95
C ILE A 41 -9.95 -16.84 6.53
N ASP A 42 -10.26 -18.06 6.93
CA ASP A 42 -11.56 -18.37 7.49
C ASP A 42 -11.81 -17.38 8.64
N LEU A 43 -12.51 -16.28 8.35
CA LEU A 43 -12.78 -15.23 9.31
C LEU A 43 -13.58 -15.85 10.45
N GLN A 44 -14.35 -16.91 10.15
CA GLN A 44 -15.00 -17.77 11.11
C GLN A 44 -14.01 -18.41 12.10
N TYR A 45 -12.87 -18.91 11.63
CA TYR A 45 -11.81 -19.42 12.50
C TYR A 45 -11.21 -18.32 13.39
N MET A 46 -10.95 -17.13 12.82
CA MET A 46 -10.46 -15.99 13.61
C MET A 46 -11.50 -15.53 14.64
N HIS A 47 -12.78 -15.50 14.28
CA HIS A 47 -13.88 -15.24 15.21
C HIS A 47 -13.95 -16.27 16.33
N GLN A 48 -13.75 -17.57 16.02
CA GLN A 48 -13.68 -18.62 17.04
C GLN A 48 -12.52 -18.36 18.00
N ILE A 49 -11.31 -18.06 17.52
CA ILE A 49 -10.16 -17.77 18.39
C ILE A 49 -10.41 -16.53 19.26
N LEU A 50 -10.95 -15.45 18.69
CA LEU A 50 -11.27 -14.25 19.45
C LEU A 50 -12.39 -14.50 20.47
N SER A 51 -13.34 -15.39 20.17
CA SER A 51 -14.39 -15.79 21.10
C SER A 51 -13.84 -16.50 22.34
N LEU A 52 -12.71 -17.23 22.18
CA LEU A 52 -12.01 -17.90 23.28
C LEU A 52 -11.26 -16.90 24.17
N LEU A 53 -10.93 -15.71 23.66
CA LEU A 53 -10.33 -14.66 24.48
C LEU A 53 -11.41 -14.00 25.34
N ASN A 54 -11.16 -13.86 26.64
CA ASN A 54 -12.06 -13.17 27.57
C ASN A 54 -11.93 -11.64 27.46
N LEU A 55 -12.19 -11.11 26.26
CA LEU A 55 -12.17 -9.68 25.95
C LEU A 55 -13.61 -9.13 25.91
N GLU A 56 -13.76 -7.86 26.25
CA GLU A 56 -15.00 -7.11 26.05
C GLU A 56 -15.37 -7.06 24.56
N THR A 57 -16.68 -7.11 24.24
CA THR A 57 -17.19 -7.17 22.86
C THR A 57 -16.63 -6.06 21.97
N VAL A 58 -16.57 -4.82 22.47
CA VAL A 58 -16.00 -3.68 21.73
C VAL A 58 -14.54 -3.92 21.37
N LEU A 59 -13.75 -4.42 22.33
CA LEU A 59 -12.33 -4.72 22.12
C LEU A 59 -12.14 -5.91 21.17
N LYS A 60 -13.02 -6.92 21.23
CA LYS A 60 -13.02 -8.04 20.27
C LYS A 60 -13.24 -7.53 18.85
N ASN A 61 -14.26 -6.71 18.64
CA ASN A 61 -14.60 -6.17 17.32
C ASN A 61 -13.46 -5.32 16.75
N HIS A 62 -12.88 -4.42 17.55
CA HIS A 62 -11.71 -3.65 17.11
C HIS A 62 -10.49 -4.53 16.82
N THR A 63 -10.22 -5.52 17.67
CA THR A 63 -9.09 -6.44 17.45
C THR A 63 -9.29 -7.24 16.16
N MET A 64 -10.53 -7.67 15.87
CA MET A 64 -10.87 -8.36 14.63
C MET A 64 -10.63 -7.48 13.41
N GLY A 65 -11.09 -6.23 13.43
CA GLY A 65 -10.83 -5.27 12.34
C GLY A 65 -9.34 -5.07 12.05
N ILE A 66 -8.51 -4.98 13.09
CA ILE A 66 -7.06 -4.89 12.92
C ILE A 66 -6.49 -6.19 12.35
N ILE A 67 -6.92 -7.36 12.85
CA ILE A 67 -6.51 -8.65 12.31
C ILE A 67 -6.80 -8.75 10.82
N GLU A 68 -8.01 -8.41 10.39
CA GLU A 68 -8.42 -8.44 8.98
C GLU A 68 -7.51 -7.59 8.11
N VAL A 69 -7.18 -6.39 8.59
CA VAL A 69 -6.24 -5.49 7.91
C VAL A 69 -4.84 -6.08 7.83
N LEU A 70 -4.30 -6.65 8.92
CA LEU A 70 -2.98 -7.29 8.91
C LEU A 70 -2.94 -8.47 7.93
N VAL A 71 -3.99 -9.28 7.92
CA VAL A 71 -4.15 -10.41 7.00
C VAL A 71 -4.17 -9.93 5.55
N LYS A 72 -4.93 -8.87 5.27
CA LYS A 72 -4.99 -8.28 3.93
C LYS A 72 -3.66 -7.67 3.51
N GLU A 73 -2.94 -7.03 4.43
CA GLU A 73 -1.60 -6.48 4.18
C GLU A 73 -0.63 -7.60 3.79
N ILE A 74 -0.69 -8.75 4.46
CA ILE A 74 0.10 -9.93 4.11
C ILE A 74 -0.32 -10.49 2.77
N ALA A 75 -1.62 -10.67 2.53
CA ALA A 75 -2.15 -11.16 1.26
C ALA A 75 -1.67 -10.29 0.08
N ASN A 76 -1.77 -8.97 0.25
CA ASN A 76 -1.30 -7.99 -0.74
C ASN A 76 0.19 -8.12 -0.97
N TRP A 77 0.99 -8.16 0.11
CA TRP A 77 2.43 -8.34 -0.01
C TRP A 77 2.77 -9.65 -0.72
N CYS A 78 2.11 -10.75 -0.36
CA CYS A 78 2.32 -12.05 -0.97
C CYS A 78 1.96 -12.08 -2.45
N SER A 79 0.85 -11.45 -2.84
CA SER A 79 0.45 -11.30 -4.24
C SER A 79 1.52 -10.59 -5.07
N CYS A 80 2.11 -9.51 -4.52
CA CYS A 80 3.19 -8.76 -5.18
C CYS A 80 4.49 -9.57 -5.34
N HIS A 81 4.70 -10.58 -4.49
CA HIS A 81 5.91 -11.39 -4.45
C HIS A 81 5.67 -12.83 -4.89
N ARG A 82 4.52 -13.14 -5.48
CA ARG A 82 4.09 -14.51 -5.78
C ARG A 82 5.12 -15.32 -6.55
N SER A 83 5.78 -14.71 -7.54
CA SER A 83 6.83 -15.34 -8.34
C SER A 83 8.05 -15.78 -7.53
N PHE A 84 8.29 -15.14 -6.38
CA PHE A 84 9.34 -15.49 -5.44
C PHE A 84 8.85 -16.49 -4.37
N LEU A 85 7.61 -16.34 -3.90
CA LEU A 85 7.12 -17.10 -2.74
C LEU A 85 6.82 -18.57 -3.05
N ILE A 86 6.34 -18.89 -4.26
CA ILE A 86 5.91 -20.26 -4.63
C ILE A 86 7.04 -21.29 -4.52
N GLU A 87 8.28 -20.86 -4.72
CA GLU A 87 9.43 -21.78 -4.81
C GLU A 87 10.13 -22.04 -3.46
N GLY A 88 9.86 -21.22 -2.42
CA GLY A 88 10.73 -21.13 -1.26
C GLY A 88 10.33 -21.88 0.01
N ASN A 89 9.09 -22.37 0.13
CA ASN A 89 8.50 -22.89 1.38
C ASN A 89 8.96 -22.12 2.64
N LEU A 90 8.94 -20.78 2.57
CA LEU A 90 9.48 -19.93 3.63
C LEU A 90 8.43 -19.71 4.71
N ASP A 91 8.87 -19.68 5.96
CA ASP A 91 8.03 -19.21 7.06
C ASP A 91 7.96 -17.68 7.06
N TYR A 92 7.03 -17.15 6.26
CA TYR A 92 6.93 -15.72 6.01
C TYR A 92 6.64 -14.92 7.28
N TRP A 93 5.91 -15.48 8.25
CA TRP A 93 5.52 -14.77 9.47
C TRP A 93 6.71 -14.28 10.27
N ASN A 94 7.73 -15.12 10.38
CA ASN A 94 8.96 -14.80 11.10
C ASN A 94 9.89 -13.88 10.30
N ILE A 95 9.68 -13.78 8.99
CA ILE A 95 10.50 -12.97 8.08
C ILE A 95 9.97 -11.54 7.97
N LEU A 96 8.64 -11.38 7.98
CA LEU A 96 7.99 -10.08 7.81
C LEU A 96 8.45 -9.09 8.89
N GLN A 97 9.07 -8.00 8.43
CA GLN A 97 9.39 -6.86 9.26
C GLN A 97 8.19 -5.92 9.26
N TRP A 98 7.81 -5.39 10.42
CA TRP A 98 6.60 -4.59 10.58
C TRP A 98 6.95 -3.19 11.10
N TYR A 99 6.23 -2.19 10.61
CA TYR A 99 6.13 -0.92 11.32
C TYR A 99 5.26 -1.08 12.57
N SER A 100 5.45 -0.17 13.54
CA SER A 100 4.72 -0.19 14.81
C SER A 100 3.20 -0.06 14.63
N HIS A 101 2.76 0.58 13.56
CA HIS A 101 1.35 0.76 13.18
C HIS A 101 0.77 -0.38 12.32
N GLY A 102 1.51 -1.47 12.14
CA GLY A 102 0.95 -2.70 11.58
C GLY A 102 0.95 -2.81 10.06
N THR A 103 1.67 -1.96 9.33
CA THR A 103 1.98 -2.28 7.92
C THR A 103 3.32 -3.00 7.82
N ILE A 104 3.51 -3.74 6.72
CA ILE A 104 4.78 -4.42 6.47
C ILE A 104 5.83 -3.38 6.10
N ASN A 105 6.97 -3.41 6.79
CA ASN A 105 8.17 -2.72 6.33
C ASN A 105 8.79 -3.52 5.18
N ARG A 106 8.31 -3.23 3.97
CA ARG A 106 8.64 -3.96 2.76
C ARG A 106 10.14 -3.95 2.46
N LEU A 107 10.80 -2.82 2.67
CA LEU A 107 12.24 -2.67 2.43
C LEU A 107 13.07 -3.52 3.40
N GLU A 108 12.78 -3.46 4.70
CA GLU A 108 13.49 -4.26 5.70
C GLU A 108 13.18 -5.76 5.54
N THR A 109 11.93 -6.11 5.21
CA THR A 109 11.53 -7.49 4.89
C THR A 109 12.32 -8.03 3.69
N ALA A 110 12.37 -7.27 2.60
CA ALA A 110 13.14 -7.64 1.42
C ALA A 110 14.62 -7.77 1.74
N ARG A 111 15.18 -6.89 2.58
CA ARG A 111 16.59 -6.98 3.00
C ARG A 111 16.87 -8.25 3.79
N ALA A 112 16.00 -8.60 4.75
CA ALA A 112 16.12 -9.83 5.53
C ALA A 112 16.12 -11.07 4.61
N LEU A 113 15.17 -11.13 3.67
CA LEU A 113 15.09 -12.18 2.65
C LEU A 113 16.34 -12.24 1.74
N ILE A 114 16.83 -11.08 1.30
CA ILE A 114 18.04 -10.99 0.48
C ILE A 114 19.27 -11.45 1.25
N GLN A 115 19.31 -11.33 2.58
CA GLN A 115 20.45 -11.73 3.40
C GLN A 115 20.42 -13.23 3.75
N ASP A 116 19.24 -13.85 3.80
CA ASP A 116 19.07 -15.27 4.11
C ASP A 116 19.78 -16.16 3.07
N LYS A 117 20.76 -16.94 3.54
CA LYS A 117 21.56 -17.85 2.69
C LYS A 117 20.83 -19.14 2.34
N ASN A 118 19.74 -19.46 3.03
CA ASN A 118 18.90 -20.60 2.71
C ASN A 118 18.07 -20.38 1.43
N ILE A 119 17.91 -19.12 1.02
CA ILE A 119 17.20 -18.74 -0.19
C ILE A 119 18.14 -18.80 -1.39
N ASN A 120 17.64 -19.34 -2.52
CA ASN A 120 18.43 -19.46 -3.75
C ASN A 120 19.00 -18.10 -4.19
N ILE A 121 20.26 -18.09 -4.61
CA ILE A 121 20.97 -16.85 -5.00
C ILE A 121 20.26 -16.09 -6.13
N GLY A 122 19.63 -16.79 -7.07
CA GLY A 122 18.83 -16.20 -8.15
C GLY A 122 17.57 -15.51 -7.64
N GLN A 123 16.87 -16.10 -6.68
CA GLN A 123 15.70 -15.49 -6.04
C GLN A 123 16.08 -14.24 -5.26
N ARG A 124 17.15 -14.31 -4.46
CA ARG A 124 17.70 -13.16 -3.73
C ARG A 124 18.09 -12.03 -4.67
N PHE A 125 18.65 -12.35 -5.82
CA PHE A 125 19.01 -11.36 -6.83
C PHE A 125 17.80 -10.73 -7.49
N ASN A 126 16.78 -11.52 -7.86
CA ASN A 126 15.51 -10.98 -8.36
C ASN A 126 14.89 -9.99 -7.36
N LEU A 127 14.88 -10.35 -6.07
CA LEU A 127 14.35 -9.51 -5.01
C LEU A 127 15.18 -8.23 -4.83
N ALA A 128 16.51 -8.34 -4.83
CA ALA A 128 17.41 -7.18 -4.76
C ALA A 128 17.23 -6.23 -5.94
N CYS A 129 17.04 -6.77 -7.15
CA CYS A 129 16.76 -6.01 -8.36
C CYS A 129 15.44 -5.26 -8.25
N ALA A 130 14.38 -5.94 -7.83
CA ALA A 130 13.04 -5.38 -7.70
C ALA A 130 12.93 -4.26 -6.65
N TYR A 131 13.70 -4.35 -5.56
CA TYR A 131 13.81 -3.30 -4.54
C TYR A 131 14.93 -2.29 -4.81
N TYR A 132 15.57 -2.33 -5.98
CA TYR A 132 16.65 -1.42 -6.39
C TYR A 132 17.82 -1.32 -5.38
N MET A 133 18.14 -2.42 -4.70
CA MET A 133 19.16 -2.45 -3.66
C MET A 133 20.57 -2.70 -4.25
N GLU A 134 21.16 -1.65 -4.82
CA GLU A 134 22.41 -1.71 -5.59
C GLU A 134 23.53 -2.57 -4.99
N ALA A 135 23.84 -2.36 -3.70
CA ALA A 135 24.94 -3.07 -3.04
C ALA A 135 24.71 -4.59 -3.06
N TYR A 136 23.49 -5.05 -2.80
CA TYR A 136 23.14 -6.46 -2.84
C TYR A 136 23.11 -7.00 -4.26
N VAL A 137 22.57 -6.23 -5.22
CA VAL A 137 22.54 -6.62 -6.63
C VAL A 137 23.94 -6.94 -7.13
N ARG A 138 24.91 -6.02 -6.90
CA ARG A 138 26.31 -6.21 -7.31
C ARG A 138 26.98 -7.39 -6.60
N ALA A 139 26.79 -7.51 -5.28
CA ALA A 139 27.38 -8.58 -4.49
C ALA A 139 26.87 -9.97 -4.92
N LEU A 140 25.55 -10.11 -5.11
CA LEU A 140 24.93 -11.35 -5.55
C LEU A 140 25.37 -11.71 -6.97
N TRP A 141 25.37 -10.75 -7.90
CA TRP A 141 25.84 -10.98 -9.27
C TRP A 141 27.28 -11.51 -9.34
N LYS A 142 28.19 -10.91 -8.55
CA LYS A 142 29.59 -11.34 -8.46
C LYS A 142 29.71 -12.79 -7.98
N ASN A 143 28.87 -13.18 -7.02
CA ASN A 143 28.89 -14.50 -6.39
C ASN A 143 28.13 -15.57 -7.18
N MET A 144 27.36 -15.20 -8.20
CA MET A 144 26.67 -16.15 -9.07
C MET A 144 27.63 -16.91 -9.98
N SER A 145 27.31 -18.17 -10.26
CA SER A 145 27.98 -18.94 -11.30
C SER A 145 27.75 -18.32 -12.69
N PRO A 146 28.66 -18.58 -13.66
CA PRO A 146 28.47 -18.14 -15.04
C PRO A 146 27.14 -18.62 -15.64
N GLY A 147 26.68 -19.82 -15.28
CA GLY A 147 25.40 -20.37 -15.73
C GLY A 147 24.19 -19.54 -15.28
N TYR A 148 24.15 -19.11 -14.01
CA TYR A 148 23.09 -18.23 -13.52
C TYR A 148 23.13 -16.87 -14.22
N ARG A 149 24.31 -16.27 -14.40
CA ARG A 149 24.45 -14.99 -15.10
C ARG A 149 24.01 -15.09 -16.55
N HIS A 150 24.37 -16.18 -17.23
CA HIS A 150 23.93 -16.46 -18.59
C HIS A 150 22.42 -16.63 -18.66
N PHE A 151 21.82 -17.40 -17.75
CA PHE A 151 20.37 -17.54 -17.64
C PHE A 151 19.67 -16.18 -17.54
N PHE A 152 20.11 -15.31 -16.63
CA PHE A 152 19.56 -13.97 -16.47
C PHE A 152 19.79 -13.03 -17.67
N THR A 153 20.79 -13.32 -18.50
CA THR A 153 21.09 -12.57 -19.72
C THR A 153 20.21 -12.99 -20.89
N ILE A 154 20.02 -14.30 -21.09
CA ILE A 154 19.33 -14.83 -22.27
C ILE A 154 17.82 -14.88 -22.12
N THR A 155 17.33 -15.03 -20.89
CA THR A 155 15.89 -15.02 -20.65
C THR A 155 15.42 -13.59 -20.86
N LYS A 156 14.58 -13.35 -21.88
CA LYS A 156 13.87 -12.09 -22.06
C LYS A 156 12.83 -12.01 -20.96
N LEU A 157 13.27 -11.49 -19.83
CA LEU A 157 12.55 -11.56 -18.59
C LEU A 157 11.50 -10.45 -18.51
N HIS A 158 10.25 -10.78 -18.17
CA HIS A 158 9.14 -9.84 -18.00
C HIS A 158 9.28 -8.84 -16.83
N ASN A 159 10.47 -8.77 -16.21
CA ASN A 159 10.71 -7.86 -15.08
C ASN A 159 11.73 -6.79 -15.50
N ARG A 160 11.24 -5.56 -15.69
CA ARG A 160 12.05 -4.42 -16.16
C ARG A 160 13.15 -4.07 -15.19
N SER A 161 12.86 -4.05 -13.90
CA SER A 161 13.85 -3.81 -12.85
C SER A 161 15.07 -4.72 -13.06
N ARG A 162 14.83 -6.02 -13.26
CA ARG A 162 15.89 -6.99 -13.53
C ARG A 162 16.61 -6.78 -14.86
N MET A 163 15.89 -6.54 -15.95
CA MET A 163 16.52 -6.27 -17.26
C MET A 163 17.50 -5.10 -17.16
N PHE A 164 17.05 -4.02 -16.54
CA PHE A 164 17.86 -2.84 -16.26
C PHE A 164 19.15 -3.19 -15.50
N TRP A 165 19.02 -3.95 -14.40
CA TRP A 165 20.18 -4.33 -13.60
C TRP A 165 21.16 -5.23 -14.36
N VAL A 166 20.67 -6.20 -15.13
CA VAL A 166 21.52 -7.11 -15.93
C VAL A 166 22.31 -6.32 -16.98
N GLU A 167 21.66 -5.42 -17.72
CA GLU A 167 22.32 -4.58 -18.73
C GLU A 167 23.42 -3.69 -18.10
N ALA A 168 23.11 -3.06 -16.97
CA ALA A 168 24.08 -2.22 -16.28
C ALA A 168 25.26 -3.00 -15.70
N LEU A 169 25.02 -4.21 -15.17
CA LEU A 169 26.06 -5.09 -14.66
C LEU A 169 26.98 -5.63 -15.76
N GLN A 170 26.47 -5.81 -16.98
CA GLN A 170 27.24 -6.24 -18.15
C GLN A 170 28.10 -5.12 -18.73
N THR A 171 27.54 -3.92 -18.85
CA THR A 171 28.23 -2.77 -19.44
C THR A 171 29.20 -2.09 -18.48
N ASN A 172 29.13 -2.42 -17.17
CA ASN A 172 29.86 -1.77 -16.10
C ASN A 172 29.72 -0.23 -16.11
N THR A 173 28.59 0.25 -16.64
CA THR A 173 28.33 1.68 -16.81
C THR A 173 27.89 2.30 -15.47
N PRO A 174 28.31 3.54 -15.17
CA PRO A 174 27.79 4.26 -14.03
C PRO A 174 26.29 4.55 -14.21
N PHE A 175 25.52 4.42 -13.12
CA PHE A 175 24.07 4.55 -13.15
C PHE A 175 23.61 5.99 -13.35
N ASN A 176 22.82 6.24 -14.39
CA ASN A 176 22.05 7.47 -14.54
C ASN A 176 20.64 7.29 -13.95
N TRP A 177 20.51 7.46 -12.64
CA TRP A 177 19.25 7.29 -11.91
C TRP A 177 18.08 8.12 -12.44
N SER A 178 18.37 9.32 -12.96
CA SER A 178 17.35 10.18 -13.57
C SER A 178 16.80 9.56 -14.85
N ALA A 179 17.67 9.08 -15.74
CA ALA A 179 17.24 8.41 -16.99
C ALA A 179 16.45 7.12 -16.70
N ILE A 180 16.88 6.36 -15.69
CA ILE A 180 16.22 5.13 -15.25
C ILE A 180 14.82 5.44 -14.72
N THR A 181 14.72 6.43 -13.83
CA THR A 181 13.42 6.84 -13.29
C THR A 181 12.49 7.26 -14.43
N LEU A 182 12.97 8.09 -15.36
CA LEU A 182 12.19 8.52 -16.52
C LEU A 182 11.76 7.34 -17.40
N SER A 183 12.61 6.35 -17.63
CA SER A 183 12.26 5.13 -18.39
C SER A 183 11.18 4.30 -17.70
N LEU A 184 11.29 4.10 -16.39
CA LEU A 184 10.27 3.40 -15.59
C LEU A 184 8.93 4.13 -15.62
N MET A 185 8.95 5.47 -15.62
CA MET A 185 7.75 6.29 -15.64
C MET A 185 7.12 6.43 -17.02
N SER A 186 7.91 6.63 -18.06
CA SER A 186 7.41 6.93 -19.43
C SER A 186 6.84 5.72 -20.17
N SER A 187 7.08 4.51 -19.67
CA SER A 187 6.68 3.29 -20.33
C SER A 187 5.18 2.99 -20.11
N ASN A 188 4.34 3.62 -20.94
CA ASN A 188 2.90 3.39 -21.10
C ASN A 188 2.54 1.97 -21.63
N ILE A 189 3.33 0.94 -21.31
CA ILE A 189 3.06 -0.40 -21.82
C ILE A 189 1.73 -0.86 -21.23
N SER A 190 0.83 -1.24 -22.13
CA SER A 190 -0.54 -1.59 -21.81
C SER A 190 -0.59 -2.69 -20.74
N ILE A 191 -1.51 -2.49 -19.80
CA ILE A 191 -1.72 -3.20 -18.53
C ILE A 191 -2.17 -4.68 -18.73
N HIS A 192 -2.03 -5.23 -19.93
CA HIS A 192 -2.70 -6.46 -20.32
C HIS A 192 -1.92 -7.76 -20.04
N GLU A 193 -0.66 -7.72 -19.63
CA GLU A 193 0.12 -8.95 -19.40
C GLU A 193 0.68 -9.06 -17.96
N SER A 194 -0.04 -9.85 -17.16
CA SER A 194 0.31 -10.37 -15.83
C SER A 194 0.41 -9.35 -14.66
N SER A 195 -0.69 -9.24 -13.93
CA SER A 195 -0.99 -8.36 -12.80
C SER A 195 -0.09 -8.45 -11.54
N SER A 196 1.03 -9.16 -11.57
CA SER A 196 1.85 -9.39 -10.36
C SER A 196 3.23 -8.70 -10.35
N PHE A 197 3.70 -8.15 -11.48
CA PHE A 197 5.08 -7.65 -11.58
C PHE A 197 5.25 -6.14 -11.33
N PHE A 198 4.18 -5.34 -11.35
CA PHE A 198 4.30 -3.88 -11.35
C PHE A 198 4.38 -3.21 -9.96
N TYR A 199 3.87 -3.86 -8.90
CA TYR A 199 3.98 -3.33 -7.52
C TYR A 199 5.43 -3.10 -7.06
N MET A 200 6.37 -3.83 -7.66
CA MET A 200 7.79 -3.76 -7.35
C MET A 200 8.47 -2.48 -7.90
N ASP A 201 7.97 -1.96 -9.03
CA ASP A 201 8.60 -0.81 -9.68
C ASP A 201 8.46 0.47 -8.84
N PHE A 202 7.42 0.59 -7.99
CA PHE A 202 7.25 1.75 -7.11
C PHE A 202 8.10 1.73 -5.84
N LEU A 203 8.33 0.57 -5.24
CA LEU A 203 9.30 0.46 -4.14
C LEU A 203 10.70 0.86 -4.61
N GLY A 204 11.00 0.58 -5.89
CA GLY A 204 12.12 1.18 -6.60
C GLY A 204 12.11 2.70 -6.53
N LEU A 205 11.00 3.35 -6.85
CA LEU A 205 10.87 4.81 -6.79
C LEU A 205 11.22 5.36 -5.41
N LEU A 206 10.75 4.76 -4.32
CA LEU A 206 11.15 5.19 -2.97
C LEU A 206 12.67 5.20 -2.76
N GLN A 207 13.39 4.23 -3.32
CA GLN A 207 14.86 4.17 -3.26
C GLN A 207 15.54 5.11 -4.27
N LEU A 208 14.86 5.43 -5.36
CA LEU A 208 15.38 6.28 -6.44
C LEU A 208 15.15 7.77 -6.18
N LEU A 209 14.05 8.16 -5.54
CA LEU A 209 13.68 9.57 -5.32
C LEU A 209 14.82 10.37 -4.66
N PRO A 210 15.51 9.88 -3.60
CA PRO A 210 16.64 10.60 -3.00
C PRO A 210 17.83 10.75 -3.97
N LYS A 211 17.97 9.84 -4.94
CA LYS A 211 19.06 9.85 -5.93
C LYS A 211 18.79 10.82 -7.09
N ILE A 212 17.53 11.22 -7.30
CA ILE A 212 17.17 12.25 -8.28
C ILE A 212 17.54 13.61 -7.70
N LYS A 213 18.63 14.20 -8.21
CA LYS A 213 19.16 15.49 -7.74
C LYS A 213 18.24 16.67 -8.10
N ASN A 214 17.57 16.61 -9.25
CA ASN A 214 16.66 17.66 -9.70
C ASN A 214 15.29 17.52 -9.02
N PRO A 215 14.84 18.51 -8.24
CA PRO A 215 13.57 18.42 -7.53
C PRO A 215 12.32 18.40 -8.42
N GLU A 216 12.33 19.11 -9.54
CA GLU A 216 11.21 19.12 -10.50
C GLU A 216 11.04 17.75 -11.16
N SER A 217 12.15 17.09 -11.50
CA SER A 217 12.14 15.72 -12.02
C SER A 217 11.62 14.73 -10.98
N ARG A 218 12.00 14.92 -9.70
CA ARG A 218 11.50 14.11 -8.59
C ARG A 218 9.99 14.28 -8.42
N TYR A 219 9.53 15.52 -8.45
CA TYR A 219 8.12 15.90 -8.37
C TYR A 219 7.31 15.31 -9.53
N LYS A 220 7.76 15.52 -10.76
CA LYS A 220 7.12 14.98 -11.96
C LYS A 220 7.01 13.47 -11.89
N SER A 221 8.06 12.80 -11.42
CA SER A 221 8.04 11.35 -11.19
C SER A 221 6.90 10.95 -10.22
N ILE A 222 6.77 11.65 -9.09
CA ILE A 222 5.67 11.36 -8.15
C ILE A 222 4.33 11.62 -8.83
N LEU A 223 4.14 12.73 -9.54
CA LEU A 223 2.90 13.01 -10.26
C LEU A 223 2.53 11.94 -11.30
N ASP A 224 3.51 11.53 -12.11
CA ASP A 224 3.33 10.53 -13.17
C ASP A 224 2.97 9.14 -12.59
N SER A 225 3.20 8.93 -11.29
CA SER A 225 2.81 7.73 -10.56
C SER A 225 1.42 7.82 -9.94
N ILE A 226 0.88 9.02 -9.68
CA ILE A 226 -0.46 9.21 -9.13
C ILE A 226 -1.50 8.78 -10.16
N GLY A 227 -2.43 7.91 -9.75
CA GLY A 227 -3.47 7.37 -10.62
C GLY A 227 -3.12 6.02 -11.23
N ARG A 228 -1.89 5.53 -11.06
CA ARG A 228 -1.58 4.12 -11.32
C ARG A 228 -2.23 3.27 -10.22
N LYS A 229 -3.08 2.32 -10.61
CA LYS A 229 -3.85 1.45 -9.68
C LYS A 229 -2.99 0.56 -8.78
N GLU A 230 -1.68 0.56 -8.99
CA GLU A 230 -0.72 -0.41 -8.43
C GLU A 230 0.11 0.16 -7.28
N LEU A 231 -0.22 1.38 -6.84
CA LEU A 231 0.52 2.01 -5.78
C LEU A 231 -0.01 1.57 -4.41
N HIS A 232 0.87 0.97 -3.61
CA HIS A 232 0.55 0.72 -2.21
C HIS A 232 0.40 2.04 -1.45
N PRO A 233 -0.70 2.25 -0.72
CA PRO A 233 -1.01 3.50 -0.04
C PRO A 233 0.11 4.05 0.84
N PHE A 234 0.72 3.17 1.64
CA PHE A 234 1.77 3.58 2.57
C PHE A 234 3.07 3.95 1.85
N ASP A 235 3.39 3.28 0.74
CA ASP A 235 4.59 3.60 -0.04
C ASP A 235 4.45 4.99 -0.69
N PHE A 236 3.24 5.34 -1.15
CA PHE A 236 2.95 6.70 -1.62
C PHE A 236 3.11 7.75 -0.52
N TYR A 237 2.57 7.49 0.67
CA TYR A 237 2.74 8.37 1.82
C TYR A 237 4.23 8.61 2.13
N LEU A 238 5.05 7.56 2.09
CA LEU A 238 6.49 7.69 2.29
C LEU A 238 7.13 8.60 1.22
N CYS A 239 6.72 8.50 -0.05
CA CYS A 239 7.18 9.40 -1.11
C CYS A 239 6.81 10.86 -0.81
N LEU A 240 5.56 11.12 -0.41
CA LEU A 240 5.10 12.46 -0.05
C LEU A 240 5.83 13.01 1.17
N SER A 241 6.10 12.18 2.17
CA SER A 241 6.80 12.58 3.41
C SER A 241 8.25 13.01 3.20
N GLN A 242 8.86 12.62 2.07
CA GLN A 242 10.21 13.03 1.68
C GLN A 242 10.24 14.38 0.93
N MET A 243 9.08 14.96 0.62
CA MET A 243 8.99 16.23 -0.08
C MET A 243 9.10 17.42 0.89
N GLU A 244 9.64 18.52 0.40
CA GLU A 244 9.65 19.79 1.12
C GLU A 244 8.23 20.40 1.16
N ASP A 245 7.87 20.97 2.30
CA ASP A 245 6.54 21.52 2.60
C ASP A 245 5.94 22.40 1.49
N TYR A 246 6.64 23.43 1.01
CA TYR A 246 6.10 24.35 -0.01
C TYR A 246 5.90 23.67 -1.37
N ARG A 247 6.58 22.55 -1.63
CA ARG A 247 6.43 21.80 -2.88
C ARG A 247 5.21 20.90 -2.86
N LEU A 248 4.75 20.46 -1.69
CA LEU A 248 3.51 19.72 -1.55
C LEU A 248 2.30 20.59 -1.89
N ASP A 249 2.29 21.84 -1.45
CA ASP A 249 1.20 22.78 -1.77
C ASP A 249 1.11 23.04 -3.28
N LEU A 250 2.26 23.31 -3.92
CA LEU A 250 2.36 23.43 -5.38
C LEU A 250 1.93 22.14 -6.08
N MET A 251 2.27 20.98 -5.51
CA MET A 251 1.82 19.69 -6.02
C MET A 251 0.31 19.59 -6.10
N PHE A 252 -0.35 19.83 -4.98
CA PHE A 252 -1.79 19.70 -4.86
C PHE A 252 -2.54 20.65 -5.78
N ILE A 253 -2.00 21.85 -6.02
CA ILE A 253 -2.55 22.78 -7.01
C ILE A 253 -2.48 22.20 -8.42
N CYS A 254 -1.37 21.60 -8.81
CA CYS A 254 -1.15 21.05 -10.15
C CYS A 254 -1.84 19.71 -10.43
N LEU A 255 -2.37 19.03 -9.42
CA LEU A 255 -3.06 17.74 -9.62
C LEU A 255 -4.34 17.92 -10.43
N SER A 256 -4.56 17.02 -11.39
CA SER A 256 -5.88 16.86 -12.02
C SER A 256 -6.93 16.37 -11.01
N MET A 257 -8.21 16.50 -11.35
CA MET A 257 -9.31 16.03 -10.49
C MET A 257 -9.19 14.54 -10.16
N ASP A 258 -8.88 13.71 -11.14
CA ASP A 258 -8.69 12.27 -10.96
C ASP A 258 -7.49 11.95 -10.06
N GLN A 259 -6.40 12.70 -10.22
CA GLN A 259 -5.22 12.56 -9.38
C GLN A 259 -5.51 12.95 -7.93
N ARG A 260 -6.25 14.03 -7.70
CA ARG A 260 -6.69 14.45 -6.36
C ARG A 260 -7.54 13.37 -5.70
N LEU A 261 -8.48 12.76 -6.44
CA LEU A 261 -9.29 11.64 -5.94
C LEU A 261 -8.41 10.44 -5.59
N CYS A 262 -7.40 10.13 -6.40
CA CYS A 262 -6.45 9.05 -6.12
C CYS A 262 -5.62 9.32 -4.86
N VAL A 263 -5.21 10.56 -4.62
CA VAL A 263 -4.56 10.96 -3.37
C VAL A 263 -5.52 10.76 -2.20
N CYS A 264 -6.74 11.30 -2.23
CA CYS A 264 -7.74 11.09 -1.17
C CYS A 264 -7.97 9.61 -0.89
N LYS A 265 -8.17 8.81 -1.95
CA LYS A 265 -8.34 7.36 -1.85
C LYS A 265 -7.18 6.68 -1.13
N THR A 266 -5.95 7.09 -1.43
CA THR A 266 -4.75 6.57 -0.76
C THR A 266 -4.82 6.80 0.76
N PHE A 267 -5.23 7.99 1.19
CA PHE A 267 -5.35 8.30 2.62
C PHE A 267 -6.59 7.70 3.29
N LEU A 268 -7.50 7.05 2.55
CA LEU A 268 -8.58 6.23 3.14
C LEU A 268 -8.10 4.83 3.53
N HIS A 269 -6.88 4.42 3.17
CA HIS A 269 -6.36 3.10 3.51
C HIS A 269 -5.63 3.10 4.84
N TRP A 270 -5.69 1.96 5.50
CA TRP A 270 -4.93 1.68 6.70
C TRP A 270 -3.42 1.96 6.53
N PRO A 271 -2.75 2.65 7.47
CA PRO A 271 -3.25 3.31 8.69
C PRO A 271 -3.46 4.83 8.50
N LEU A 272 -3.52 5.30 7.25
CA LEU A 272 -3.40 6.70 6.89
C LEU A 272 -4.69 7.51 7.10
N GLN A 273 -5.79 6.88 7.49
CA GLN A 273 -7.10 7.52 7.66
C GLN A 273 -7.07 8.70 8.64
N VAL A 274 -6.20 8.65 9.65
CA VAL A 274 -6.04 9.74 10.63
C VAL A 274 -5.53 11.04 9.99
N LEU A 275 -4.89 10.96 8.82
CA LEU A 275 -4.39 12.11 8.07
C LEU A 275 -5.36 12.57 6.98
N PHE A 276 -6.45 11.83 6.76
CA PHE A 276 -7.31 12.03 5.60
C PHE A 276 -7.91 13.43 5.55
N LEU A 277 -8.46 13.93 6.66
CA LEU A 277 -9.12 15.24 6.69
C LEU A 277 -8.13 16.39 6.45
N ASP A 278 -6.91 16.28 6.96
CA ASP A 278 -5.85 17.28 6.73
C ASP A 278 -5.46 17.33 5.25
N ILE A 279 -5.36 16.17 4.61
CA ILE A 279 -5.05 16.06 3.18
C ILE A 279 -6.24 16.53 2.34
N LEU A 280 -7.46 16.17 2.71
CA LEU A 280 -8.68 16.61 2.02
C LEU A 280 -8.80 18.13 2.09
N ALA A 281 -8.55 18.77 3.24
CA ALA A 281 -8.59 20.23 3.38
C ALA A 281 -7.64 20.92 2.41
N GLN A 282 -6.42 20.40 2.24
CA GLN A 282 -5.44 20.93 1.29
C GLN A 282 -5.86 20.75 -0.17
N LEU A 283 -6.42 19.58 -0.50
CA LEU A 283 -6.91 19.29 -1.84
C LEU A 283 -8.20 20.07 -2.15
N SER A 284 -9.01 20.40 -1.14
CA SER A 284 -10.36 20.96 -1.28
C SER A 284 -10.41 22.33 -1.96
N ILE A 285 -9.27 23.02 -2.10
CA ILE A 285 -9.17 24.32 -2.76
C ILE A 285 -9.64 24.18 -4.21
N ASN A 286 -10.74 24.86 -4.52
CA ASN A 286 -11.43 24.88 -5.82
C ASN A 286 -12.02 23.54 -6.27
N MET A 287 -12.39 22.65 -5.33
CA MET A 287 -13.07 21.40 -5.68
C MET A 287 -14.52 21.63 -6.10
N SER A 288 -14.94 20.89 -7.13
CA SER A 288 -16.32 20.88 -7.62
C SER A 288 -17.20 19.93 -6.81
N GLU A 289 -18.52 20.06 -6.98
CA GLU A 289 -19.50 19.10 -6.44
C GLU A 289 -19.25 17.66 -6.94
N VAL A 290 -18.78 17.51 -8.18
CA VAL A 290 -18.48 16.21 -8.81
C VAL A 290 -17.40 15.47 -8.02
N PHE A 291 -16.37 16.18 -7.57
CA PHE A 291 -15.31 15.61 -6.74
C PHE A 291 -15.86 14.98 -5.46
N TYR A 292 -16.70 15.72 -4.74
CA TYR A 292 -17.26 15.23 -3.47
C TYR A 292 -18.23 14.07 -3.69
N LEU A 293 -19.01 14.10 -4.78
CA LEU A 293 -19.85 12.97 -5.18
C LEU A 293 -19.01 11.70 -5.40
N ASP A 294 -17.91 11.81 -6.14
CA ASP A 294 -17.02 10.67 -6.39
C ASP A 294 -16.27 10.22 -5.13
N LEU A 295 -15.88 11.16 -4.27
CA LEU A 295 -15.29 10.85 -2.98
C LEU A 295 -16.25 10.06 -2.09
N PHE A 296 -17.52 10.50 -1.98
CA PHE A 296 -18.53 9.75 -1.23
C PHE A 296 -18.81 8.39 -1.87
N ARG A 297 -18.81 8.27 -3.21
CA ARG A 297 -18.89 6.96 -3.89
C ARG A 297 -17.77 6.03 -3.45
N ILE A 298 -16.53 6.52 -3.43
CA ILE A 298 -15.36 5.73 -3.03
C ILE A 298 -15.52 5.28 -1.58
N VAL A 299 -15.82 6.20 -0.65
CA VAL A 299 -15.96 5.87 0.77
C VAL A 299 -17.10 4.87 1.00
N LEU A 300 -18.29 5.12 0.45
CA LEU A 300 -19.45 4.23 0.62
C LEU A 300 -19.22 2.85 0.00
N ASN A 301 -18.69 2.80 -1.24
CA ASN A 301 -18.53 1.53 -1.94
C ASN A 301 -17.36 0.70 -1.42
N GLU A 302 -16.27 1.33 -1.01
CA GLU A 302 -15.05 0.60 -0.65
C GLU A 302 -14.93 0.31 0.85
N LYS A 303 -15.61 1.08 1.71
CA LYS A 303 -15.49 0.98 3.17
C LYS A 303 -16.73 0.48 3.88
N PHE A 304 -17.92 0.86 3.42
CA PHE A 304 -19.17 0.44 4.06
C PHE A 304 -19.68 -0.90 3.52
N ASN A 305 -19.64 -1.12 2.20
CA ASN A 305 -20.10 -2.39 1.60
C ASN A 305 -19.22 -3.61 1.96
N THR A 306 -18.08 -3.37 2.57
CA THR A 306 -17.05 -4.36 2.84
C THR A 306 -16.86 -4.61 4.34
N GLU A 307 -17.69 -3.98 5.19
CA GLU A 307 -17.70 -4.13 6.66
C GLU A 307 -16.34 -3.85 7.33
N TRP A 308 -15.65 -2.76 6.95
CA TRP A 308 -14.32 -2.50 7.52
C TRP A 308 -14.40 -1.88 8.91
N PHE A 309 -13.86 -2.61 9.90
CA PHE A 309 -13.77 -2.15 11.29
C PHE A 309 -12.40 -1.52 11.64
N ASP A 310 -11.63 -1.08 10.64
CA ASP A 310 -10.29 -0.52 10.84
C ASP A 310 -10.29 0.97 11.20
N TYR A 311 -11.40 1.67 10.95
CA TYR A 311 -11.54 3.09 11.25
C TYR A 311 -13.01 3.50 11.41
N ASN A 312 -13.29 4.59 12.13
CA ASN A 312 -14.65 5.13 12.22
C ASN A 312 -15.00 5.95 10.97
N TYR A 313 -15.39 5.26 9.89
CA TYR A 313 -15.77 5.92 8.64
C TYR A 313 -17.11 6.68 8.74
N VAL A 314 -17.98 6.36 9.69
CA VAL A 314 -19.22 7.14 9.94
C VAL A 314 -18.83 8.55 10.38
N ASP A 315 -17.95 8.67 11.37
CA ASP A 315 -17.44 9.96 11.85
C ASP A 315 -16.69 10.69 10.76
N LEU A 316 -15.90 9.97 9.96
CA LEU A 316 -15.19 10.56 8.82
C LEU A 316 -16.16 11.19 7.83
N VAL A 317 -17.20 10.45 7.42
CA VAL A 317 -18.23 10.93 6.48
C VAL A 317 -18.96 12.13 7.05
N LYS A 318 -19.33 12.11 8.34
CA LYS A 318 -19.98 13.24 9.01
C LYS A 318 -19.09 14.48 9.05
N GLN A 319 -17.79 14.32 9.34
CA GLN A 319 -16.83 15.42 9.34
C GLN A 319 -16.67 16.00 7.93
N ILE A 320 -16.50 15.16 6.90
CA ILE A 320 -16.46 15.61 5.50
C ILE A 320 -17.72 16.42 5.20
N TRP A 321 -18.91 15.83 5.44
CA TRP A 321 -20.20 16.47 5.18
C TRP A 321 -20.31 17.82 5.89
N SER A 322 -20.00 17.88 7.19
CA SER A 322 -20.08 19.11 7.98
C SER A 322 -19.24 20.23 7.39
N SER A 323 -18.06 19.92 6.85
CA SER A 323 -17.12 20.88 6.27
C SER A 323 -17.53 21.41 4.89
N LEU A 324 -18.51 20.80 4.22
CA LEU A 324 -18.92 21.22 2.88
C LEU A 324 -19.69 22.56 2.90
N PRO A 325 -19.43 23.45 1.92
CA PRO A 325 -20.27 24.61 1.66
C PRO A 325 -21.74 24.23 1.41
N VAL A 326 -22.67 25.08 1.82
CA VAL A 326 -24.12 24.85 1.69
C VAL A 326 -24.53 24.55 0.26
N TYR A 327 -24.00 25.29 -0.73
CA TYR A 327 -24.34 25.07 -2.12
C TYR A 327 -23.91 23.69 -2.65
N ILE A 328 -22.80 23.14 -2.14
CA ILE A 328 -22.35 21.78 -2.49
C ILE A 328 -23.28 20.76 -1.85
N LYS A 329 -23.68 20.95 -0.59
CA LYS A 329 -24.62 20.06 0.10
C LYS A 329 -25.94 19.93 -0.67
N SER A 330 -26.54 21.05 -1.05
CA SER A 330 -27.80 21.06 -1.82
C SER A 330 -27.68 20.29 -3.15
N ARG A 331 -26.53 20.40 -3.83
CA ARG A 331 -26.26 19.67 -5.07
C ARG A 331 -26.09 18.18 -4.86
N ILE A 332 -25.44 17.79 -3.76
CA ILE A 332 -25.31 16.38 -3.39
C ILE A 332 -26.67 15.81 -2.99
N GLU A 333 -27.51 16.57 -2.28
CA GLU A 333 -28.87 16.17 -1.87
C GLU A 333 -29.78 15.81 -3.06
N GLU A 334 -29.58 16.46 -4.21
CA GLU A 334 -30.26 16.15 -5.47
C GLU A 334 -29.79 14.83 -6.11
N ALA A 335 -28.61 14.32 -5.73
CA ALA A 335 -28.00 13.14 -6.34
C ALA A 335 -28.51 11.83 -5.70
N LYS A 336 -28.65 10.77 -6.52
CA LYS A 336 -29.11 9.45 -6.05
C LYS A 336 -28.27 8.86 -4.91
N ILE A 337 -26.98 9.16 -4.86
CA ILE A 337 -26.08 8.68 -3.80
C ILE A 337 -26.46 9.24 -2.42
N PHE A 338 -27.15 10.38 -2.36
CA PHE A 338 -27.55 10.98 -1.11
C PHE A 338 -28.44 10.08 -0.28
N LEU A 339 -29.22 9.20 -0.90
CA LEU A 339 -30.02 8.21 -0.15
C LEU A 339 -29.14 7.28 0.70
N CYS A 340 -27.98 6.87 0.19
CA CYS A 340 -27.02 6.06 0.94
C CYS A 340 -26.24 6.91 1.94
N LEU A 341 -25.81 8.10 1.53
CA LEU A 341 -25.09 9.03 2.40
C LEU A 341 -25.94 9.44 3.62
N LYS A 342 -27.22 9.75 3.40
CA LYS A 342 -28.17 10.14 4.44
C LYS A 342 -28.29 9.08 5.52
N LYS A 343 -28.35 7.79 5.16
CA LYS A 343 -28.36 6.69 6.15
C LYS A 343 -27.14 6.77 7.07
N VAL A 344 -25.95 7.00 6.52
CA VAL A 344 -24.70 7.13 7.29
C VAL A 344 -24.71 8.41 8.15
N LEU A 345 -25.24 9.51 7.63
CA LEU A 345 -25.35 10.77 8.38
C LEU A 345 -26.34 10.67 9.57
N ASP A 346 -27.41 9.89 9.39
CA ASP A 346 -28.46 9.67 10.40
C ASP A 346 -28.05 8.60 11.44
N CYS A 347 -26.99 7.80 11.21
CA CYS A 347 -26.50 6.82 12.18
C CYS A 347 -25.94 7.50 13.43
N ASP A 348 -26.47 7.22 14.63
CA ASP A 348 -25.89 7.71 15.88
C ASP A 348 -24.55 7.02 16.19
N VAL A 349 -23.53 7.82 16.53
CA VAL A 349 -22.15 7.34 16.78
C VAL A 349 -22.03 6.54 18.09
N GLY A 350 -23.12 6.39 18.84
CA GLY A 350 -23.11 5.81 20.20
C GLY A 350 -23.99 4.57 20.40
N THR A 351 -24.72 4.10 19.39
CA THR A 351 -25.55 2.89 19.51
C THR A 351 -24.91 1.76 18.71
N GLU A 352 -24.39 0.78 19.44
CA GLU A 352 -23.69 -0.40 18.94
C GLU A 352 -24.44 -1.08 17.79
N THR A 353 -23.68 -1.42 16.74
CA THR A 353 -24.03 -2.32 15.63
C THR A 353 -25.26 -1.94 14.80
N CYS A 354 -25.04 -1.17 13.72
CA CYS A 354 -25.86 -1.35 12.52
C CYS A 354 -25.58 -2.76 11.97
N SER A 355 -26.29 -3.77 12.47
CA SER A 355 -26.46 -5.04 11.76
C SER A 355 -27.21 -4.73 10.46
N SER A 356 -26.47 -4.79 9.35
CA SER A 356 -26.98 -4.70 7.98
C SER A 356 -27.82 -5.90 7.57
#